data_AF-A0A378QHI7-F1
#
_entry.id   AF-A0A378QHI7-F1
#
_cell.length_a   1.000
_cell.length_b   1.000
_cell.length_c   1.000
_cell.angle_alpha   90.00
_cell.angle_beta   90.00
_cell.angle_gamma   90.00
#
_symmetry.space_group_name_H-M   'P 1'
#
loop_
_entity.id
_entity.type
_entity.pdbx_description
1 polymer ?
#
loop_
_entity_poly.entity_id
_entity_poly.type
_entity_poly.pdbx_seq_one_letter_code
_entity_poly.pdbx_strand_id
1 'polypeptide(L)'
;MNAQKGFTLIELMIVVAIIGILAAIALPAYQDYIAKSQLSEAFTLADGMKTTIATNRERNSCQSTDTNANKVSGKYGVATIDNVTPNSTTHCTITYQVNTTDVSDRIQGGKVQMKVDNNSSSISKVSGANTTIADKYLPTAIK
;
A
#
# COMPACT_ATOMS: atom_id res chain seq x y z
N MET A 1 -26.04 -53.08 -7.63
CA MET A 1 -24.64 -52.65 -7.39
C MET A 1 -24.41 -51.41 -8.23
N ASN A 2 -24.32 -50.23 -7.62
CA ASN A 2 -24.03 -49.00 -8.36
C ASN A 2 -22.55 -49.03 -8.74
N ALA A 3 -22.25 -49.16 -10.04
CA ALA A 3 -20.88 -49.11 -10.54
C ALA A 3 -20.33 -47.70 -10.30
N GLN A 4 -19.39 -47.57 -9.38
CA GLN A 4 -18.70 -46.32 -9.09
C GLN A 4 -17.80 -46.01 -10.29
N LYS A 5 -18.24 -45.07 -11.15
CA LYS A 5 -17.45 -44.58 -12.27
C LYS A 5 -16.32 -43.71 -11.71
N GLY A 6 -15.11 -44.26 -11.69
CA GLY A 6 -13.89 -43.50 -11.37
C GLY A 6 -13.44 -42.62 -12.54
N PHE A 7 -12.64 -41.61 -12.23
CA PHE A 7 -11.90 -40.82 -13.22
C PHE A 7 -10.80 -41.67 -13.87
N THR A 8 -10.59 -41.50 -15.18
CA THR A 8 -9.45 -42.11 -15.87
C THR A 8 -8.17 -41.31 -15.60
N LEU A 9 -7.03 -42.00 -15.66
CA LEU A 9 -5.72 -41.38 -15.48
C LEU A 9 -5.45 -40.30 -16.55
N ILE A 10 -5.92 -40.54 -17.78
CA ILE A 10 -5.78 -39.57 -18.87
C ILE A 10 -6.64 -38.32 -18.67
N GLU A 11 -7.87 -38.46 -18.17
CA GLU A 11 -8.71 -37.31 -17.83
C GLU A 11 -8.06 -36.46 -16.74
N LEU A 12 -7.49 -37.10 -15.70
CA LEU A 12 -6.80 -36.39 -14.64
C LEU A 12 -5.55 -35.65 -15.14
N MET A 13 -4.77 -36.26 -16.04
CA MET A 13 -3.60 -35.61 -16.64
C MET A 13 -3.97 -34.38 -17.46
N ILE A 14 -5.03 -34.44 -18.25
CA ILE A 14 -5.50 -33.29 -19.05
C ILE A 14 -5.96 -32.16 -18.12
N VAL A 15 -6.70 -32.48 -17.06
CA VAL A 15 -7.17 -31.48 -16.09
C VAL A 15 -5.99 -30.77 -15.42
N VAL A 16 -4.98 -31.52 -14.98
CA VAL A 16 -3.77 -30.95 -14.36
C VAL A 16 -3.00 -30.07 -15.35
N ALA A 17 -2.91 -30.47 -16.63
CA ALA A 17 -2.26 -29.67 -17.66
C ALA A 17 -2.96 -28.32 -17.88
N ILE A 18 -4.30 -28.30 -17.95
CA ILE A 18 -5.08 -27.07 -18.11
C ILE A 18 -4.92 -26.17 -16.87
N ILE A 19 -5.04 -26.74 -15.67
CA ILE A 19 -4.84 -25.99 -14.42
C ILE A 19 -3.43 -25.40 -14.35
N GLY A 20 -2.41 -26.13 -14.80
CA GLY A 20 -1.03 -25.65 -14.86
C GLY A 20 -0.86 -24.40 -15.72
N ILE A 21 -1.46 -24.38 -16.92
CA ILE A 21 -1.43 -23.22 -17.83
C ILE A 21 -2.16 -22.02 -17.20
N LEU A 22 -3.36 -22.25 -16.65
CA LEU A 22 -4.14 -21.19 -16.00
C LEU A 22 -3.41 -20.63 -14.77
N ALA A 23 -2.79 -21.49 -13.96
CA ALA A 23 -2.05 -21.09 -12.76
C ALA A 23 -0.85 -20.20 -13.10
N ALA A 24 -0.14 -20.47 -14.21
CA ALA A 24 0.99 -19.66 -14.64
C ALA A 24 0.63 -18.19 -14.89
N ILE A 25 -0.60 -17.91 -15.34
CA ILE A 25 -1.11 -16.56 -15.58
C ILE A 25 -1.80 -16.01 -14.34
N ALA A 26 -2.60 -16.84 -13.67
CA ALA A 26 -3.42 -16.42 -12.54
C ALA A 26 -2.59 -16.10 -11.28
N LEU A 27 -1.53 -16.86 -10.99
CA LEU A 27 -0.73 -16.66 -9.78
C LEU A 27 -0.03 -15.30 -9.75
N PRO A 28 0.70 -14.85 -10.80
CA PRO A 28 1.29 -13.52 -10.81
C PRO A 28 0.23 -12.40 -10.72
N ALA A 29 -0.91 -12.56 -11.40
CA ALA A 29 -1.99 -11.57 -11.35
C ALA A 29 -2.61 -11.47 -9.95
N TYR A 30 -2.83 -12.61 -9.28
CA TYR A 30 -3.36 -12.65 -7.92
C TYR A 30 -2.39 -12.03 -6.91
N GLN A 31 -1.09 -12.31 -7.04
CA GLN A 31 -0.04 -11.67 -6.23
C GLN A 31 -0.03 -10.13 -6.42
N ASP A 32 -0.20 -9.63 -7.64
CA ASP A 32 -0.29 -8.19 -7.91
C ASP A 32 -1.55 -7.57 -7.29
N TYR A 33 -2.68 -8.30 -7.28
CA TYR A 33 -3.90 -7.88 -6.61
C TYR A 33 -3.73 -7.77 -5.09
N ILE A 34 -3.11 -8.78 -4.45
CA ILE A 34 -2.83 -8.76 -3.01
C ILE A 34 -1.91 -7.59 -2.65
N ALA A 35 -0.84 -7.36 -3.42
CA ALA A 35 0.06 -6.23 -3.20
C ALA A 35 -0.69 -4.87 -3.25
N LYS A 36 -1.55 -4.68 -4.25
CA LYS A 36 -2.37 -3.46 -4.37
C LYS A 36 -3.38 -3.31 -3.23
N SER A 37 -3.98 -4.42 -2.81
CA SER A 37 -4.92 -4.46 -1.68
C SER A 37 -4.23 -4.05 -0.37
N GLN A 38 -3.06 -4.62 -0.08
CA GLN A 38 -2.26 -4.26 1.09
C GLN A 38 -1.85 -2.78 1.08
N LEU A 39 -1.44 -2.27 -0.09
CA LEU A 39 -1.02 -0.87 -0.21
C LEU A 39 -2.18 0.13 -0.12
N SER A 40 -3.44 -0.32 -0.23
CA SER A 40 -4.60 0.57 -0.02
C SER A 40 -4.66 1.11 1.41
N GLU A 41 -4.13 0.38 2.38
CA GLU A 41 -4.00 0.82 3.77
C GLU A 41 -3.19 2.12 3.89
N ALA A 42 -2.15 2.30 3.05
CA ALA A 42 -1.32 3.49 3.06
C ALA A 42 -2.15 4.77 2.92
N PHE A 43 -3.14 4.75 2.03
CA PHE A 43 -4.06 5.87 1.83
C PHE A 43 -4.93 6.09 3.06
N THR A 44 -5.53 5.03 3.60
CA THR A 44 -6.42 5.11 4.77
C THR A 44 -5.69 5.67 6.00
N LEU A 45 -4.46 5.23 6.26
CA LEU A 45 -3.67 5.76 7.36
C LEU A 45 -3.30 7.23 7.11
N ALA A 46 -2.87 7.57 5.89
CA ALA A 46 -2.54 8.94 5.54
C ALA A 46 -3.76 9.88 5.67
N ASP A 47 -4.96 9.42 5.30
CA ASP A 47 -6.21 10.17 5.42
C ASP A 47 -6.55 10.44 6.89
N GLY A 48 -6.39 9.43 7.77
CA GLY A 48 -6.56 9.62 9.21
C GLY A 48 -5.59 10.64 9.82
N MET A 49 -4.37 10.73 9.29
CA MET A 49 -3.34 11.67 9.77
C MET A 49 -3.59 13.13 9.37
N LYS A 50 -4.56 13.42 8.49
CA LYS A 50 -4.90 14.81 8.12
C LYS A 50 -5.29 15.65 9.33
N THR A 51 -6.01 15.05 10.28
CA THR A 51 -6.44 15.73 11.51
C THR A 51 -5.24 16.15 12.36
N THR A 52 -4.29 15.23 12.57
CA THR A 52 -3.03 15.51 13.27
C THR A 52 -2.21 16.60 12.58
N ILE A 53 -2.10 16.53 11.24
CA ILE A 53 -1.41 17.56 10.45
C ILE A 53 -2.11 18.91 10.62
N ALA A 54 -3.45 18.97 10.59
CA ALA A 54 -4.21 20.20 10.77
C ALA A 54 -3.97 20.83 12.16
N THR A 55 -3.97 20.02 13.23
CA THR A 55 -3.67 20.53 14.59
C THR A 55 -2.22 20.99 14.72
N ASN A 56 -1.25 20.26 14.14
CA ASN A 56 0.16 20.69 14.17
C ASN A 56 0.38 21.99 13.38
N ARG A 57 -0.42 22.20 12.32
CA ARG A 57 -0.35 23.38 11.47
C ARG A 57 -0.75 24.66 12.18
N GLU A 58 -1.61 24.60 13.19
CA GLU A 58 -1.90 25.73 14.08
C GLU A 58 -0.63 26.23 14.81
N ARG A 59 0.37 25.34 14.97
CA ARG A 59 1.69 25.64 15.53
C ARG A 59 2.75 25.90 14.46
N ASN A 60 2.34 26.15 13.22
CA ASN A 60 3.21 26.35 12.05
C ASN A 60 4.13 25.15 11.73
N SER A 61 3.73 23.93 12.10
CA SER A 61 4.51 22.70 11.85
C SER A 61 3.64 21.64 11.17
N CYS A 62 4.23 20.77 10.34
CA CYS A 62 3.56 19.55 9.89
C CYS A 62 3.54 18.46 10.98
N GLN A 63 4.52 18.50 11.89
CA GLN A 63 4.76 17.47 12.90
C GLN A 63 4.45 17.98 14.30
N SER A 64 4.03 17.05 15.15
CA SER A 64 3.96 17.23 16.59
C SER A 64 5.36 17.10 17.19
N THR A 65 5.58 17.75 18.33
CA THR A 65 6.77 17.52 19.16
C THR A 65 6.79 16.13 19.78
N ASP A 66 5.63 15.48 19.91
CA ASP A 66 5.53 14.07 20.26
C ASP A 66 5.72 13.22 18.99
N THR A 67 6.83 12.48 18.94
CA THR A 67 7.16 11.61 17.82
C THR A 67 6.16 10.47 17.61
N ASN A 68 5.44 10.05 18.65
CA ASN A 68 4.42 9.00 18.54
C ASN A 68 3.16 9.53 17.88
N ALA A 69 2.79 10.78 18.12
CA ALA A 69 1.66 11.43 17.44
C ALA A 69 1.91 11.57 15.93
N ASN A 70 3.17 11.55 15.48
CA ASN A 70 3.52 11.59 14.06
C ASN A 70 3.50 10.24 13.37
N LYS A 71 3.13 9.15 14.06
CA LYS A 71 3.17 7.79 13.54
C LYS A 71 1.85 7.08 13.75
N VAL A 72 1.39 6.41 12.71
CA VAL A 72 0.25 5.50 12.77
C VAL A 72 0.67 4.16 12.19
N SER A 73 0.60 3.10 13.01
CA SER A 73 0.90 1.74 12.57
C SER A 73 -0.38 1.08 12.06
N GLY A 74 -0.34 0.59 10.83
CA GLY A 74 -1.32 -0.33 10.28
C GLY A 74 -0.88 -1.79 10.41
N LYS A 75 -1.61 -2.66 9.72
CA LYS A 75 -1.32 -4.09 9.61
C LYS A 75 -0.15 -4.36 8.68
N TYR A 76 -0.03 -3.63 7.57
CA TYR A 76 0.95 -3.91 6.51
C TYR A 76 2.12 -2.92 6.49
N GLY A 77 2.07 -1.89 7.32
CA GLY A 77 3.11 -0.87 7.37
C GLY A 77 2.81 0.25 8.35
N VAL A 78 3.72 1.23 8.38
CA VAL A 78 3.64 2.39 9.27
C VAL A 78 3.62 3.66 8.44
N ALA A 79 2.61 4.51 8.67
CA ALA A 79 2.57 5.87 8.16
C ALA A 79 3.25 6.82 9.15
N THR A 80 4.18 7.64 8.66
CA THR A 80 4.89 8.65 9.45
C THR A 80 4.78 10.00 8.77
N ILE A 81 4.39 11.05 9.50
CA ILE A 81 4.53 12.43 9.00
C ILE A 81 6.03 12.72 9.00
N ASP A 82 6.59 13.05 7.84
CA ASP A 82 8.03 13.30 7.71
C ASP A 82 8.40 14.76 7.97
N ASN A 83 9.67 14.93 8.37
CA ASN A 83 10.32 16.22 8.55
C ASN A 83 11.05 16.70 7.29
N VAL A 84 10.69 16.25 6.08
CA VAL A 84 11.40 16.68 4.86
C VAL A 84 11.15 18.16 4.58
N THR A 85 9.98 18.67 4.99
CA THR A 85 9.62 20.09 4.94
C THR A 85 8.78 20.50 6.17
N PRO A 86 9.39 20.66 7.36
CA PRO A 86 8.67 20.90 8.63
C PRO A 86 7.66 22.05 8.55
N ASN A 87 8.03 23.09 7.78
CA ASN A 87 7.33 24.37 7.72
C ASN A 87 6.83 24.69 6.30
N SER A 88 6.72 23.71 5.39
CA SER A 88 6.23 24.00 4.02
C SER A 88 4.82 24.57 4.08
N THR A 89 4.63 25.79 3.58
CA THR A 89 3.32 26.43 3.52
C THR A 89 2.41 25.81 2.46
N THR A 90 2.96 24.96 1.58
CA THR A 90 2.23 24.36 0.45
C THR A 90 1.70 22.97 0.78
N HIS A 91 2.49 22.11 1.44
CA HIS A 91 2.10 20.74 1.73
C HIS A 91 2.88 20.10 2.89
N CYS A 92 2.30 19.08 3.52
CA CYS A 92 2.98 18.20 4.46
C CYS A 92 3.23 16.83 3.82
N THR A 93 4.33 16.16 4.17
CA THR A 93 4.70 14.85 3.62
C THR A 93 4.41 13.74 4.62
N ILE A 94 3.78 12.66 4.17
CA ILE A 94 3.58 11.41 4.90
C ILE A 94 4.33 10.32 4.14
N THR A 95 5.23 9.62 4.81
CA THR A 95 5.85 8.40 4.29
C THR A 95 5.19 7.18 4.90
N TYR A 96 4.65 6.32 4.05
CA TYR A 96 4.24 4.97 4.42
C TYR A 96 5.36 4.00 4.11
N GLN A 97 5.78 3.25 5.12
CA GLN A 97 6.77 2.19 5.02
C GLN A 97 6.06 0.85 5.16
N VAL A 98 6.12 0.02 4.13
CA VAL A 98 5.61 -1.36 4.19
C VAL A 98 6.54 -2.19 5.08
N ASN A 99 5.96 -3.12 5.85
CA ASN A 99 6.70 -4.07 6.67
C ASN A 99 7.65 -4.94 5.81
N THR A 100 8.61 -5.57 6.47
CA THR A 100 9.54 -6.52 5.82
C THR A 100 9.08 -7.98 5.96
N THR A 101 8.02 -8.23 6.73
CA THR A 101 7.43 -9.55 6.98
C THR A 101 5.92 -9.46 6.88
N ASP A 102 5.25 -10.60 6.64
CA ASP A 102 3.79 -10.73 6.56
C ASP A 102 3.09 -9.81 5.54
N VAL A 103 3.81 -9.47 4.47
CA VAL A 103 3.35 -8.66 3.34
C VAL A 103 3.73 -9.33 2.03
N SER A 104 3.17 -8.85 0.91
CA SER A 104 3.53 -9.33 -0.41
C SER A 104 4.99 -8.99 -0.76
N ASP A 105 5.72 -9.99 -1.27
CA ASP A 105 7.11 -9.86 -1.75
C ASP A 105 7.33 -8.72 -2.76
N ARG A 106 6.26 -8.25 -3.40
CA ARG A 106 6.29 -7.21 -4.43
C ARG A 106 6.33 -5.79 -3.87
N ILE A 107 5.96 -5.62 -2.61
CA ILE A 107 5.93 -4.31 -1.92
C ILE A 107 6.71 -4.31 -0.61
N GLN A 108 7.21 -5.47 -0.17
CA GLN A 108 7.95 -5.63 1.08
C GLN A 108 9.11 -4.63 1.20
N GLY A 109 9.24 -4.00 2.37
CA GLY A 109 10.27 -2.99 2.63
C GLY A 109 10.17 -1.72 1.76
N GLY A 110 9.16 -1.62 0.90
CA GLY A 110 8.94 -0.50 0.03
C GLY A 110 8.38 0.73 0.75
N LYS A 111 8.65 1.91 0.20
CA LYS A 111 8.17 3.20 0.71
C LYS A 111 7.23 3.86 -0.29
N VAL A 112 6.22 4.55 0.21
CA VAL A 112 5.35 5.46 -0.54
C VAL A 112 5.34 6.81 0.15
N GLN A 113 5.71 7.87 -0.57
CA GLN A 113 5.59 9.24 -0.06
C GLN A 113 4.37 9.94 -0.64
N MET A 114 3.56 10.48 0.25
CA MET A 114 2.31 11.17 -0.03
C MET A 114 2.44 12.62 0.46
N LYS A 115 1.88 13.57 -0.27
CA LYS A 115 1.69 14.94 0.18
C LYS A 115 0.23 15.15 0.57
N VAL A 116 0.03 15.87 1.66
CA VAL A 116 -1.25 16.48 2.03
C VAL A 116 -1.15 17.94 1.64
N ASP A 117 -1.95 18.34 0.65
CA ASP A 117 -2.02 19.73 0.19
C ASP A 117 -2.83 20.59 1.17
N ASN A 118 -2.32 21.78 1.48
CA ASN A 118 -2.93 22.64 2.50
C ASN A 118 -4.23 23.34 2.04
N ASN A 119 -4.44 23.51 0.73
CA ASN A 119 -5.60 24.25 0.20
C ASN A 119 -6.78 23.33 -0.13
N SER A 120 -6.50 22.07 -0.47
CA SER A 120 -7.52 21.11 -0.91
C SER A 120 -7.71 19.94 0.04
N SER A 121 -6.89 19.82 1.10
CA SER A 121 -6.82 18.63 1.96
C SER A 121 -6.69 17.33 1.18
N SER A 122 -6.21 17.40 -0.07
CA SER A 122 -6.06 16.25 -0.95
C SER A 122 -4.77 15.52 -0.64
N ILE A 123 -4.83 14.20 -0.67
CA ILE A 123 -3.64 13.35 -0.62
C ILE A 123 -3.27 13.03 -2.06
N SER A 124 -2.00 13.25 -2.40
CA SER A 124 -1.47 12.86 -3.71
C SER A 124 -0.02 12.41 -3.57
N LYS A 125 0.50 11.68 -4.55
CA LYS A 125 1.91 11.29 -4.56
C LYS A 125 2.81 12.52 -4.65
N VAL A 126 3.93 12.48 -3.92
CA VAL A 126 4.99 13.49 -4.08
C VAL A 126 5.75 13.21 -5.38
N SER A 127 5.76 14.19 -6.30
CA SER A 127 6.58 14.11 -7.52
C SER A 127 8.07 14.17 -7.17
N GLY A 128 8.87 13.20 -7.63
CA GLY A 128 10.32 13.12 -7.36
C GLY A 128 10.73 12.52 -6.01
N ALA A 129 9.79 11.93 -5.27
CA ALA A 129 10.05 11.36 -3.94
C ALA A 129 10.64 9.93 -3.95
N ASN A 130 11.22 9.54 -2.80
CA ASN A 130 11.75 8.21 -2.44
C ASN A 130 10.68 7.08 -2.40
N THR A 131 9.71 7.11 -3.29
CA THR A 131 8.76 6.02 -3.47
C THR A 131 9.47 4.88 -4.20
N THR A 132 9.77 3.81 -3.49
CA THR A 132 10.45 2.63 -4.06
C THR A 132 9.48 1.60 -4.63
N ILE A 133 8.18 1.74 -4.32
CA ILE A 133 7.14 0.86 -4.83
C ILE A 133 6.68 1.32 -6.22
N ALA A 134 6.52 0.36 -7.14
CA ALA A 134 6.08 0.66 -8.49
C ALA A 134 4.64 1.21 -8.55
N ASP A 135 4.41 2.18 -9.44
CA ASP A 135 3.14 2.89 -9.58
C ASP A 135 1.94 2.01 -9.91
N LYS A 136 2.16 0.81 -10.45
CA LYS A 136 1.07 -0.15 -10.67
C LYS A 136 0.38 -0.60 -9.37
N TYR A 137 1.10 -0.60 -8.25
CA TYR A 137 0.57 -1.02 -6.95
C TYR A 137 -0.10 0.12 -6.18
N LEU A 138 0.18 1.38 -6.52
CA LEU A 138 -0.42 2.50 -5.83
C LEU A 138 -1.94 2.59 -6.10
N PRO A 139 -2.75 2.90 -5.06
CA PRO A 139 -4.15 3.20 -5.22
C PRO A 139 -4.35 4.38 -6.17
N THR A 140 -5.41 4.33 -6.98
CA THR A 140 -5.73 5.41 -7.93
C THR A 140 -5.95 6.76 -7.22
N ALA A 141 -6.38 6.74 -5.96
CA ALA A 141 -6.57 7.93 -5.15
C ALA A 141 -5.26 8.66 -4.79
N ILE A 142 -4.11 8.00 -4.89
CA ILE A 142 -2.79 8.58 -4.58
C ILE A 142 -2.00 8.91 -5.86
N LYS A 143 -2.36 8.29 -7.00
CA LYS A 143 -1.65 8.47 -8.27
C LYS A 143 -1.63 9.92 -8.73
#